data_AF-A0A1F6IL66-F1
#
_entry.id   AF-A0A1F6IL66-F1
#
_cell.length_a   1.000
_cell.length_b   1.000
_cell.length_c   1.000
_cell.angle_alpha   90.00
_cell.angle_beta   90.00
_cell.angle_gamma   90.00
#
_symmetry.space_group_name_H-M   'P 1'
#
loop_
_entity.id
_entity.type
_entity.pdbx_description
1 polymer ?
#
loop_
_entity_poly.entity_id
_entity_poly.type
_entity_poly.pdbx_seq_one_letter_code
_entity_poly.pdbx_strand_id
1 'polypeptide(L)'
;MSQYLTNIYTSLTFLKNDFVSINFDILILYNLLINIFISLGLIAVFYLLGSKIKNIIFKKENFSEQNIFIKIAFGYIFIGSGLAIIGFFSLLYSSIITLYLLLCVLLALLPINSFRNKGIELSRFVKELYRDFKIHKWIFIWITLFIFIGFLKLQSPEIREDQYHTDLPVQYLKNHSIMLPSKEQIMVSASPQLSEMSYLIAIFLGSKEAARYIHFIFYILVLLLLYSLSKDKKYKFAIIAPLIFATAPEVMRETSSQYSDFQWIFLFLLAVFILIKNKLSMTSIFIAGVIIGAMISTKLWTIAFLITLIFYLIVKNYKSKIIQIKSILFFTISSVIIPSVWFLRSYILTGNPVYPAFSNKELLEGSINFGILNYFKFNFVMFGTQNFKVFSPIFFLGIVFLLYKLRGNIKDLKKMNLSIFFIFLAIEYMFINYPYGRYLLGLYSVAIIIASIGLYQFVVKHVFLKYLTSIVLFLLFLYYFINSLLVLPYGIGMADKNKYLTRTLSKDNSSYYDFGRQFDKHISKDDLVATYGVFGYYYADFNYIDINYIFDRNSRDFNLFKKRGVTKLFIKGGDINYFCTKINLRNCKLENYELLSHFSAIPYSAAQYYLYSIK
;
A
#
# COMPACT_ATOMS: atom_id res chain seq x y z
N MET A 1 28.02 -8.49 -8.68
CA MET A 1 28.72 -8.61 -7.38
C MET A 1 29.60 -7.40 -7.08
N SER A 2 30.44 -6.94 -8.01
CA SER A 2 31.26 -5.71 -7.86
C SER A 2 30.46 -4.46 -7.44
N GLN A 3 29.42 -4.08 -8.19
CA GLN A 3 28.58 -2.92 -7.85
C GLN A 3 27.87 -3.02 -6.48
N TYR A 4 27.53 -4.24 -6.04
CA TYR A 4 26.93 -4.46 -4.72
C TYR A 4 27.94 -4.24 -3.60
N LEU A 5 29.17 -4.74 -3.75
CA LEU A 5 30.25 -4.52 -2.80
C LEU A 5 30.61 -3.04 -2.71
N THR A 6 30.66 -2.32 -3.85
CA THR A 6 30.84 -0.87 -3.87
C THR A 6 29.75 -0.15 -3.09
N ASN A 7 28.47 -0.51 -3.29
CA ASN A 7 27.35 0.10 -2.57
C ASN A 7 27.40 -0.16 -1.06
N ILE A 8 27.78 -1.37 -0.64
CA ILE A 8 27.99 -1.69 0.79
C ILE A 8 29.11 -0.83 1.35
N TYR A 9 30.26 -0.78 0.65
CA TYR A 9 31.41 -0.01 1.10
C TYR A 9 31.06 1.47 1.28
N THR A 10 30.42 2.08 0.28
CA THR A 10 29.97 3.47 0.34
C THR A 10 28.99 3.70 1.50
N SER A 11 28.02 2.80 1.69
CA SER A 11 27.05 2.90 2.80
C SER A 11 27.73 2.76 4.17
N LEU A 12 28.72 1.87 4.31
CA LEU A 12 29.51 1.72 5.53
C LEU A 12 30.35 2.96 5.82
N THR A 13 30.97 3.56 4.79
CA THR A 13 31.72 4.81 4.94
C THR A 13 30.82 5.94 5.43
N PHE A 14 29.62 6.08 4.85
CA PHE A 14 28.64 7.05 5.33
C PHE A 14 28.22 6.79 6.77
N LEU A 15 27.85 5.55 7.10
CA LEU A 15 27.44 5.18 8.44
C LEU A 15 28.54 5.46 9.48
N LYS A 16 29.80 5.14 9.16
CA LYS A 16 30.95 5.44 10.04
C LYS A 16 31.09 6.93 10.30
N ASN A 17 30.91 7.76 9.28
CA ASN A 17 31.05 9.21 9.38
C ASN A 17 29.86 9.89 10.08
N ASP A 18 28.69 9.26 10.04
CA ASP A 18 27.47 9.80 10.66
C ASP A 18 27.20 9.22 12.04
N PHE A 19 28.03 8.30 12.52
CA PHE A 19 27.83 7.65 13.81
C PHE A 19 27.90 8.71 14.94
N VAL A 20 26.89 8.74 15.79
CA VAL A 20 26.76 9.72 16.87
C VAL A 20 27.07 9.06 18.21
N SER A 21 26.33 8.01 18.58
CA SER A 21 26.52 7.31 19.85
C SER A 21 25.89 5.91 19.83
N ILE A 22 26.21 5.09 20.83
CA ILE A 22 25.57 3.77 21.05
C ILE A 22 24.34 3.89 21.99
N ASN A 23 24.08 5.08 22.54
CA ASN A 23 23.01 5.24 23.53
C ASN A 23 21.65 5.02 22.88
N PHE A 24 20.92 4.05 23.42
CA PHE A 24 19.58 3.72 22.96
C PHE A 24 18.57 4.68 23.59
N ASP A 25 17.93 5.50 22.76
CA ASP A 25 16.94 6.47 23.21
C ASP A 25 15.62 5.75 23.58
N ILE A 26 15.21 5.87 24.85
CA ILE A 26 13.97 5.32 25.38
C ILE A 26 12.75 5.85 24.59
N LEU A 27 12.82 7.08 24.07
CA LEU A 27 11.74 7.66 23.27
C LEU A 27 11.52 6.89 21.96
N ILE A 28 12.58 6.36 21.35
CA ILE A 28 12.48 5.56 20.12
C ILE A 28 11.75 4.25 20.41
N LEU A 29 12.09 3.58 21.53
CA LEU A 29 11.39 2.37 21.95
C LEU A 29 9.92 2.63 22.26
N TYR A 30 9.64 3.74 22.95
CA TYR A 30 8.28 4.15 23.24
C TYR A 30 7.46 4.37 21.96
N ASN A 31 8.00 5.11 20.99
CA ASN A 31 7.37 5.34 19.70
C ASN A 31 7.14 4.03 18.92
N LEU A 32 8.13 3.13 18.92
CA LEU A 32 8.00 1.80 18.34
C LEU A 32 6.82 1.04 18.96
N LEU A 33 6.74 0.99 20.28
CA LEU A 33 5.68 0.29 21.01
C LEU A 33 4.31 0.90 20.71
N ILE A 34 4.18 2.23 20.72
CA ILE A 34 2.94 2.93 20.35
C ILE A 34 2.48 2.53 18.95
N ASN A 35 3.38 2.56 17.97
CA ASN A 35 3.02 2.24 16.59
C ASN A 35 2.52 0.80 16.45
N ILE A 36 3.15 -0.13 17.17
CA ILE A 36 2.72 -1.52 17.25
C ILE A 36 1.34 -1.62 17.91
N PHE A 37 1.13 -0.96 19.06
CA PHE A 37 -0.13 -1.02 19.79
C PHE A 37 -1.31 -0.42 19.02
N ILE A 38 -1.13 0.76 18.41
CA ILE A 38 -2.15 1.39 17.56
C ILE A 38 -2.54 0.43 16.43
N SER A 39 -1.56 -0.13 15.73
CA SER A 39 -1.79 -0.96 14.55
C SER A 39 -2.43 -2.30 14.92
N LEU A 40 -1.93 -2.99 15.95
CA LEU A 40 -2.52 -4.25 16.44
C LEU A 40 -3.92 -4.03 17.03
N GLY A 41 -4.12 -2.94 17.78
CA GLY A 41 -5.41 -2.55 18.33
C GLY A 41 -6.44 -2.35 17.22
N LEU A 42 -6.07 -1.63 16.16
CA LEU A 42 -6.95 -1.42 15.00
C LEU A 42 -7.35 -2.73 14.32
N ILE A 43 -6.40 -3.65 14.08
CA ILE A 43 -6.67 -4.96 13.48
C ILE A 43 -7.55 -5.83 14.41
N ALA A 44 -7.36 -5.74 15.72
CA ALA A 44 -8.21 -6.42 16.69
C ALA A 44 -9.66 -5.90 16.61
N VAL A 45 -9.84 -4.57 16.55
CA VAL A 45 -11.16 -3.95 16.35
C VAL A 45 -11.78 -4.40 15.02
N PHE A 46 -11.01 -4.45 13.93
CA PHE A 46 -11.50 -4.97 12.64
C PHE A 46 -12.01 -6.41 12.77
N TYR A 47 -11.24 -7.31 13.37
CA TYR A 47 -11.66 -8.69 13.59
C TYR A 47 -12.93 -8.78 14.45
N LEU A 48 -12.98 -8.05 15.56
CA LEU A 48 -14.08 -8.13 16.52
C LEU A 48 -15.39 -7.55 15.96
N LEU A 49 -15.33 -6.41 15.30
CA LEU A 49 -16.47 -5.75 14.67
C LEU A 49 -16.94 -6.52 13.44
N GLY A 50 -16.01 -6.93 12.57
CA GLY A 50 -16.37 -7.71 11.39
C GLY A 50 -16.90 -9.11 11.73
N SER A 51 -16.54 -9.67 12.89
CA SER A 51 -17.20 -10.87 13.43
C SER A 51 -18.69 -10.66 13.66
N LYS A 52 -19.12 -9.48 14.14
CA LYS A 52 -20.54 -9.15 14.27
C LYS A 52 -21.21 -9.03 12.92
N ILE A 53 -20.63 -8.25 12.02
CA ILE A 53 -21.17 -8.02 10.68
C ILE A 53 -21.37 -9.36 9.97
N LYS A 54 -20.36 -10.23 10.02
CA LYS A 54 -20.42 -11.58 9.44
C LYS A 54 -21.51 -12.44 10.07
N ASN A 55 -21.66 -12.40 11.40
CA ASN A 55 -22.66 -13.21 12.10
C ASN A 55 -24.10 -12.72 11.91
N ILE A 56 -24.30 -11.41 11.70
CA ILE A 56 -25.61 -10.81 11.42
C ILE A 56 -26.03 -11.12 9.98
N ILE A 57 -25.14 -10.84 9.02
CA ILE A 57 -25.49 -10.87 7.59
C ILE A 57 -25.33 -12.28 7.00
N PHE A 58 -24.39 -13.08 7.49
CA PHE A 58 -23.96 -14.34 6.85
C PHE A 58 -23.90 -15.53 7.83
N LYS A 59 -24.85 -15.60 8.79
CA LYS A 59 -24.89 -16.58 9.89
C LYS A 59 -24.74 -18.05 9.46
N LYS A 60 -25.28 -18.42 8.29
CA LYS A 60 -25.37 -19.82 7.82
C LYS A 60 -24.15 -20.29 7.01
N GLU A 61 -23.25 -19.39 6.63
CA GLU A 61 -22.10 -19.74 5.76
C GLU A 61 -20.84 -20.06 6.58
N ASN A 62 -20.30 -21.26 6.37
CA ASN A 62 -19.08 -21.73 7.02
C ASN A 62 -17.89 -21.71 6.04
N PHE A 63 -17.15 -20.61 6.06
CA PHE A 63 -15.92 -20.42 5.29
C PHE A 63 -14.69 -20.91 6.07
N SER A 64 -14.71 -22.13 6.61
CA SER A 64 -13.78 -22.69 7.62
C SER A 64 -12.42 -21.97 7.73
N GLU A 65 -11.61 -21.96 6.67
CA GLU A 65 -10.26 -21.38 6.72
C GLU A 65 -10.19 -19.89 6.37
N GLN A 66 -11.15 -19.34 5.63
CA GLN A 66 -11.19 -17.91 5.28
C GLN A 66 -11.90 -17.06 6.36
N ASN A 67 -12.55 -17.69 7.34
CA ASN A 67 -13.47 -17.03 8.25
C ASN A 67 -12.84 -15.87 9.05
N ILE A 68 -11.63 -16.07 9.59
CA ILE A 68 -10.91 -15.02 10.34
C ILE A 68 -10.61 -13.82 9.42
N PHE A 69 -10.18 -14.10 8.19
CA PHE A 69 -9.83 -13.07 7.21
C PHE A 69 -11.06 -12.31 6.70
N ILE A 70 -12.20 -12.99 6.48
CA ILE A 70 -13.47 -12.34 6.15
C ILE A 70 -13.90 -11.36 7.25
N LYS A 71 -13.72 -11.75 8.52
CA LYS A 71 -14.03 -10.86 9.64
C LYS A 71 -13.13 -9.64 9.67
N ILE A 72 -11.82 -9.81 9.50
CA ILE A 72 -10.89 -8.67 9.42
C ILE A 72 -11.27 -7.75 8.25
N ALA A 73 -11.55 -8.32 7.07
CA ALA A 73 -11.96 -7.57 5.89
C ALA A 73 -13.24 -6.76 6.15
N PHE A 74 -14.28 -7.36 6.72
CA PHE A 74 -15.52 -6.63 7.00
C PHE A 74 -15.34 -5.51 8.04
N GLY A 75 -14.51 -5.72 9.06
CA GLY A 75 -14.19 -4.65 10.00
C GLY A 75 -13.43 -3.49 9.34
N TYR A 76 -12.41 -3.80 8.55
CA TYR A 76 -11.67 -2.81 7.74
C TYR A 76 -12.60 -2.03 6.82
N ILE A 77 -13.47 -2.72 6.09
CA ILE A 77 -14.44 -2.12 5.17
C ILE A 77 -15.41 -1.21 5.91
N PHE A 78 -15.98 -1.68 7.02
CA PHE A 78 -16.96 -0.91 7.77
C PHE A 78 -16.37 0.36 8.35
N ILE A 79 -15.21 0.25 9.01
CA ILE A 79 -14.55 1.39 9.66
C ILE A 79 -14.06 2.40 8.62
N GLY A 80 -13.37 1.93 7.57
CA GLY A 80 -12.87 2.80 6.52
C GLY A 80 -14.00 3.49 5.74
N SER A 81 -15.08 2.77 5.41
CA SER A 81 -16.21 3.35 4.68
C SER A 81 -17.00 4.33 5.53
N GLY A 82 -17.14 4.08 6.84
CA GLY A 82 -17.81 5.01 7.74
C GLY A 82 -17.06 6.34 7.86
N LEU A 83 -15.73 6.29 8.00
CA LEU A 83 -14.91 7.51 7.97
C LEU A 83 -14.97 8.22 6.61
N ALA A 84 -14.98 7.47 5.51
CA ALA A 84 -15.14 8.05 4.17
C ALA A 84 -16.48 8.79 4.04
N ILE A 85 -17.58 8.22 4.57
CA ILE A 85 -18.91 8.86 4.57
C ILE A 85 -18.90 10.12 5.45
N ILE A 86 -18.36 10.05 6.67
CA ILE A 86 -18.23 11.20 7.57
C ILE A 86 -17.44 12.33 6.88
N GLY A 87 -16.31 11.99 6.26
CA GLY A 87 -15.49 12.96 5.55
C GLY A 87 -16.12 13.49 4.27
N PHE A 88 -16.95 12.70 3.59
CA PHE A 88 -17.69 13.15 2.41
C PHE A 88 -18.64 14.30 2.78
N PHE A 89 -19.28 14.22 3.96
CA PHE A 89 -20.13 15.27 4.51
C PHE A 89 -19.37 16.38 5.24
N SER A 90 -18.03 16.40 5.17
CA SER A 90 -17.20 17.39 5.87
C SER A 90 -17.37 17.41 7.39
N LEU A 91 -17.48 16.21 7.99
CA LEU A 91 -17.69 16.01 9.42
C LEU A 91 -16.49 15.38 10.14
N LEU A 92 -15.26 15.47 9.60
CA LEU A 92 -14.04 14.95 10.24
C LEU A 92 -13.53 15.87 11.37
N TYR A 93 -14.45 16.34 12.22
CA TYR A 93 -14.11 17.01 13.47
C TYR A 93 -13.63 15.99 14.49
N SER A 94 -12.70 16.39 15.36
CA SER A 94 -12.12 15.51 16.38
C SER A 94 -13.18 14.85 17.28
N SER A 95 -14.22 15.59 17.66
CA SER A 95 -15.35 15.08 18.46
C SER A 95 -16.13 13.97 17.74
N ILE A 96 -16.42 14.15 16.44
CA ILE A 96 -17.18 13.18 15.64
C ILE A 96 -16.37 11.93 15.36
N ILE A 97 -15.08 12.07 15.03
CA ILE A 97 -14.17 10.94 14.84
C ILE A 97 -14.06 10.14 16.14
N THR A 98 -13.87 10.82 17.27
CA THR A 98 -13.80 10.18 18.60
C THR A 98 -15.08 9.41 18.90
N LEU A 99 -16.25 10.03 18.72
CA LEU A 99 -17.54 9.37 18.92
C LEU A 99 -17.69 8.14 18.02
N TYR A 100 -17.37 8.28 16.73
CA TYR A 100 -17.44 7.18 15.77
C TYR A 100 -16.54 5.99 16.15
N LEU A 101 -15.29 6.27 16.52
CA LEU A 101 -14.34 5.23 16.93
C LEU A 101 -14.75 4.59 18.26
N LEU A 102 -15.23 5.36 19.24
CA LEU A 102 -15.77 4.84 20.50
C LEU A 102 -16.97 3.93 20.25
N LEU A 103 -17.92 4.34 19.40
CA LEU A 103 -19.04 3.49 19.01
C LEU A 103 -18.57 2.22 18.30
N CYS A 104 -17.60 2.29 17.40
CA CYS A 104 -17.02 1.11 16.76
C CYS A 104 -16.36 0.17 17.78
N VAL A 105 -15.64 0.69 18.77
CA VAL A 105 -15.03 -0.10 19.84
C VAL A 105 -16.11 -0.70 20.74
N LEU A 106 -17.10 0.07 21.22
CA LEU A 106 -18.21 -0.45 22.02
C LEU A 106 -18.97 -1.55 21.29
N LEU A 107 -19.27 -1.34 20.01
CA LEU A 107 -19.83 -2.35 19.13
C LEU A 107 -18.86 -3.51 18.92
N ALA A 108 -17.55 -3.35 18.88
CA ALA A 108 -16.64 -4.49 18.77
C ALA A 108 -16.67 -5.37 20.04
N LEU A 109 -16.78 -4.75 21.22
CA LEU A 109 -16.67 -5.41 22.52
C LEU A 109 -17.98 -6.10 22.98
N LEU A 110 -19.16 -5.54 22.71
CA LEU A 110 -20.42 -6.10 23.23
C LEU A 110 -20.97 -7.26 22.37
N PRO A 111 -21.79 -8.20 22.87
CA PRO A 111 -21.78 -8.64 24.25
C PRO A 111 -20.45 -9.35 24.56
N ILE A 112 -19.94 -9.13 25.77
CA ILE A 112 -18.63 -9.62 26.23
C ILE A 112 -18.56 -11.15 26.15
N ASN A 113 -19.68 -11.85 26.35
CA ASN A 113 -19.76 -13.31 26.28
C ASN A 113 -19.35 -13.88 24.91
N SER A 114 -19.38 -13.07 23.85
CA SER A 114 -18.93 -13.48 22.52
C SER A 114 -17.40 -13.60 22.40
N PHE A 115 -16.62 -12.96 23.29
CA PHE A 115 -15.16 -13.01 23.27
C PHE A 115 -14.61 -14.42 23.42
N ARG A 116 -15.22 -15.24 24.28
CA ARG A 116 -14.79 -16.63 24.50
C ARG A 116 -14.76 -17.40 23.18
N ASN A 117 -15.83 -17.31 22.39
CA ASN A 117 -15.91 -18.01 21.11
C ASN A 117 -14.89 -17.48 20.09
N LYS A 118 -14.71 -16.16 20.03
CA LYS A 118 -13.73 -15.51 19.15
C LYS A 118 -12.29 -15.89 19.52
N GLY A 119 -11.98 -15.99 20.82
CA GLY A 119 -10.68 -16.41 21.33
C GLY A 119 -10.41 -17.91 21.10
N ILE A 120 -11.44 -18.76 21.24
CA ILE A 120 -11.32 -20.19 20.91
C ILE A 120 -10.99 -20.36 19.42
N GLU A 121 -11.63 -19.61 18.52
CA GLU A 121 -11.33 -19.67 17.08
C GLU A 121 -9.89 -19.25 16.76
N LEU A 122 -9.44 -18.13 17.33
CA LEU A 122 -8.06 -17.67 17.16
C LEU A 122 -7.06 -18.70 17.73
N SER A 123 -7.32 -19.24 18.92
CA SER A 123 -6.46 -20.26 19.52
C SER A 123 -6.41 -21.56 18.71
N ARG A 124 -7.51 -21.96 18.06
CA ARG A 124 -7.53 -23.09 17.11
C ARG A 124 -6.62 -22.80 15.92
N PHE A 125 -6.75 -21.63 15.29
CA PHE A 125 -5.89 -21.23 14.18
C PHE A 125 -4.40 -21.22 14.58
N VAL A 126 -4.07 -20.67 15.75
CA VAL A 126 -2.69 -20.66 16.28
C VAL A 126 -2.18 -22.07 16.56
N LYS A 127 -3.01 -22.96 17.16
CA LYS A 127 -2.63 -24.37 17.39
C LYS A 127 -2.36 -25.10 16.07
N GLU A 128 -3.15 -24.84 15.04
CA GLU A 128 -2.93 -25.40 13.70
C GLU A 128 -1.64 -24.87 13.07
N LEU A 129 -1.37 -23.57 13.20
CA LEU A 129 -0.11 -22.95 12.77
C LEU A 129 1.10 -23.58 13.47
N TYR A 130 1.01 -23.78 14.78
CA TYR A 130 2.07 -24.41 15.56
C TYR A 130 2.28 -25.89 15.20
N ARG A 131 1.21 -26.64 14.95
CA ARG A 131 1.31 -28.03 14.47
C ARG A 131 2.03 -28.10 13.12
N ASP A 132 1.64 -27.26 12.17
CA ASP A 132 2.26 -27.25 10.84
C ASP A 132 3.68 -26.67 10.90
N PHE A 133 3.98 -25.76 11.83
CA PHE A 133 5.34 -25.33 12.14
C PHE A 133 6.22 -26.52 12.54
N LYS A 134 5.74 -27.45 13.38
CA LYS A 134 6.51 -28.64 13.75
C LYS A 134 6.81 -29.53 12.55
N ILE A 135 5.84 -29.71 11.65
CA ILE A 135 5.96 -30.57 10.47
C ILE A 135 6.85 -29.91 9.40
N HIS A 136 6.68 -28.61 9.17
CA HIS A 136 7.31 -27.85 8.10
C HIS A 136 8.28 -26.78 8.62
N LYS A 137 9.01 -27.10 9.71
CA LYS A 137 9.88 -26.17 10.45
C LYS A 137 10.78 -25.32 9.56
N TRP A 138 11.37 -25.92 8.53
CA TRP A 138 12.24 -25.23 7.58
C TRP A 138 11.55 -24.07 6.85
N ILE A 139 10.32 -24.27 6.36
CA ILE A 139 9.56 -23.24 5.63
C ILE A 139 9.26 -22.08 6.57
N PHE A 140 8.76 -22.39 7.76
CA PHE A 140 8.35 -21.39 8.73
C PHE A 140 9.52 -20.60 9.30
N ILE A 141 10.69 -21.23 9.54
CA ILE A 141 11.89 -20.49 9.97
C ILE A 141 12.23 -19.42 8.94
N TRP A 142 12.28 -19.78 7.64
CA TRP A 142 12.59 -18.80 6.61
C TRP A 142 11.53 -17.71 6.53
N ILE A 143 10.23 -18.04 6.55
CA ILE A 143 9.17 -17.03 6.58
C ILE A 143 9.38 -16.06 7.76
N THR A 144 9.63 -16.57 8.97
CA THR A 144 9.87 -15.75 10.16
C THR A 144 11.10 -14.86 10.00
N LEU A 145 12.19 -15.37 9.42
CA LEU A 145 13.41 -14.59 9.16
C LEU A 145 13.15 -13.43 8.17
N PHE A 146 12.36 -13.65 7.12
CA PHE A 146 11.99 -12.58 6.17
C PHE A 146 10.95 -11.61 6.76
N ILE A 147 10.02 -12.06 7.62
CA ILE A 147 9.15 -11.16 8.40
C ILE A 147 10.02 -10.28 9.31
N PHE A 148 11.02 -10.86 9.98
CA PHE A 148 11.94 -10.12 10.83
C PHE A 148 12.72 -9.06 10.06
N ILE A 149 13.22 -9.36 8.86
CA ILE A 149 13.84 -8.34 7.99
C ILE A 149 12.85 -7.22 7.68
N GLY A 150 11.63 -7.55 7.26
CA GLY A 150 10.60 -6.54 6.97
C GLY A 150 10.33 -5.64 8.18
N PHE A 151 10.28 -6.21 9.38
CA PHE A 151 10.14 -5.47 10.64
C PHE A 151 11.35 -4.57 10.93
N LEU A 152 12.59 -5.03 10.71
CA LEU A 152 13.78 -4.19 10.87
C LEU A 152 13.74 -2.96 9.96
N LYS A 153 13.24 -3.11 8.74
CA LYS A 153 13.11 -1.99 7.80
C LYS A 153 12.05 -0.96 8.22
N LEU A 154 11.06 -1.32 9.03
CA LEU A 154 10.13 -0.34 9.60
C LEU A 154 10.84 0.67 10.51
N GLN A 155 11.93 0.27 11.17
CA GLN A 155 12.70 1.17 12.02
C GLN A 155 13.49 2.20 11.22
N SER A 156 13.81 1.88 9.97
CA SER A 156 14.50 2.83 9.09
C SER A 156 13.61 4.04 8.82
N PRO A 157 14.18 5.25 8.71
CA PRO A 157 13.44 6.42 8.26
C PRO A 157 12.69 6.15 6.95
N GLU A 158 11.45 6.62 6.86
CA GLU A 158 10.67 6.58 5.62
C GLU A 158 11.35 7.43 4.53
N ILE A 159 11.50 6.86 3.33
CA ILE A 159 12.23 7.50 2.23
C ILE A 159 11.52 7.33 0.88
N ARG A 160 10.27 6.85 0.87
CA ARG A 160 9.53 6.57 -0.36
C ARG A 160 8.83 7.82 -0.90
N GLU A 161 8.67 7.85 -2.23
CA GLU A 161 8.20 8.99 -3.03
C GLU A 161 6.68 9.21 -2.93
N ASP A 162 5.89 8.15 -2.71
CA ASP A 162 4.42 8.17 -2.70
C ASP A 162 3.86 8.47 -1.28
N GLN A 163 4.29 9.57 -0.65
CA GLN A 163 3.89 9.91 0.73
C GLN A 163 2.47 10.49 0.84
N TYR A 164 1.78 10.68 -0.28
CA TYR A 164 0.40 11.18 -0.31
C TYR A 164 -0.55 10.31 0.53
N HIS A 165 -0.23 9.02 0.73
CA HIS A 165 -1.00 8.10 1.55
C HIS A 165 -1.16 8.57 3.01
N THR A 166 -0.24 9.38 3.52
CA THR A 166 -0.37 10.04 4.85
C THR A 166 -0.61 11.53 4.76
N ASP A 167 -0.11 12.20 3.72
CA ASP A 167 -0.31 13.64 3.57
C ASP A 167 -1.79 13.97 3.36
N LEU A 168 -2.52 13.16 2.58
CA LEU A 168 -3.95 13.35 2.36
C LEU A 168 -4.77 13.18 3.63
N PRO A 169 -4.61 12.10 4.42
CA PRO A 169 -5.22 12.01 5.75
C PRO A 169 -4.95 13.21 6.66
N VAL A 170 -3.73 13.75 6.69
CA VAL A 170 -3.42 14.99 7.44
C VAL A 170 -4.28 16.14 6.92
N GLN A 171 -4.33 16.32 5.60
CA GLN A 171 -5.16 17.36 4.99
C GLN A 171 -6.65 17.16 5.25
N TYR A 172 -7.14 15.92 5.28
CA TYR A 172 -8.54 15.61 5.57
C TYR A 172 -8.92 15.93 7.01
N LEU A 173 -8.03 15.67 7.97
CA LEU A 173 -8.24 16.07 9.36
C LEU A 173 -8.22 17.59 9.52
N LYS A 174 -7.29 18.29 8.84
CA LYS A 174 -7.21 19.76 8.88
C LYS A 174 -8.43 20.46 8.27
N ASN A 175 -8.92 19.96 7.14
CA ASN A 175 -10.06 20.54 6.43
C ASN A 175 -11.41 19.98 6.88
N HIS A 176 -11.40 19.05 7.85
CA HIS A 176 -12.56 18.29 8.30
C HIS A 176 -13.32 17.56 7.17
N SER A 177 -12.70 17.36 6.01
CA SER A 177 -13.37 16.89 4.79
C SER A 177 -12.42 16.11 3.89
N ILE A 178 -12.95 15.07 3.24
CA ILE A 178 -12.25 14.43 2.12
C ILE A 178 -12.56 15.11 0.79
N MET A 179 -13.48 16.08 0.73
CA MET A 179 -13.90 16.77 -0.50
C MET A 179 -12.88 17.83 -0.95
N LEU A 180 -11.61 17.46 -0.97
CA LEU A 180 -10.52 18.33 -1.45
C LEU A 180 -10.44 18.27 -2.99
N PRO A 181 -10.47 19.41 -3.69
CA PRO A 181 -10.33 19.44 -5.14
C PRO A 181 -9.07 18.72 -5.61
N SER A 182 -9.15 17.96 -6.71
CA SER A 182 -7.94 17.35 -7.27
C SER A 182 -7.16 18.39 -8.08
N LYS A 183 -5.97 18.77 -7.62
CA LYS A 183 -5.03 19.65 -8.33
C LYS A 183 -3.72 18.91 -8.66
N GLU A 184 -2.74 19.58 -9.28
CA GLU A 184 -1.55 18.95 -9.88
C GLU A 184 -0.79 18.05 -8.90
N GLN A 185 -0.43 18.58 -7.72
CA GLN A 185 0.36 17.84 -6.75
C GLN A 185 -0.39 16.68 -6.09
N ILE A 186 -1.71 16.70 -6.15
CA ILE A 186 -2.58 15.69 -5.54
C ILE A 186 -3.54 15.13 -6.59
N MET A 187 -3.01 14.84 -7.78
CA MET A 187 -3.80 14.37 -8.90
C MET A 187 -4.54 13.07 -8.58
N VAL A 188 -4.06 12.26 -7.64
CA VAL A 188 -4.73 11.03 -7.17
C VAL A 188 -5.74 11.27 -6.03
N SER A 189 -5.89 12.50 -5.51
CA SER A 189 -6.74 12.78 -4.33
C SER A 189 -8.18 12.38 -4.53
N ALA A 190 -8.73 12.58 -5.73
CA ALA A 190 -10.11 12.27 -6.04
C ALA A 190 -10.34 10.76 -6.18
N SER A 191 -9.30 9.94 -6.39
CA SER A 191 -9.44 8.49 -6.49
C SER A 191 -9.91 7.87 -5.15
N PRO A 192 -10.43 6.64 -5.17
CA PRO A 192 -10.77 5.90 -3.96
C PRO A 192 -9.59 5.67 -3.01
N GLN A 193 -9.82 5.84 -1.70
CA GLN A 193 -8.78 5.88 -0.67
C GLN A 193 -9.18 5.17 0.64
N LEU A 194 -9.74 3.97 0.53
CA LEU A 194 -10.19 3.19 1.68
C LEU A 194 -9.05 2.84 2.65
N SER A 195 -7.84 2.58 2.14
CA SER A 195 -6.64 2.32 2.95
C SER A 195 -6.26 3.51 3.81
N GLU A 196 -6.31 4.69 3.22
CA GLU A 196 -5.92 5.96 3.82
C GLU A 196 -6.87 6.34 4.95
N MET A 197 -8.13 5.87 4.93
CA MET A 197 -9.04 6.02 6.07
C MET A 197 -8.54 5.25 7.31
N SER A 198 -7.82 4.14 7.14
CA SER A 198 -7.16 3.47 8.26
C SER A 198 -5.92 4.23 8.75
N TYR A 199 -5.22 4.92 7.85
CA TYR A 199 -4.09 5.79 8.19
C TYR A 199 -4.55 7.08 8.87
N LEU A 200 -5.72 7.61 8.50
CA LEU A 200 -6.37 8.74 9.15
C LEU A 200 -6.60 8.46 10.64
N ILE A 201 -6.98 7.23 11.02
CA ILE A 201 -7.11 6.84 12.43
C ILE A 201 -5.76 6.92 13.15
N ALA A 202 -4.70 6.36 12.56
CA ALA A 202 -3.36 6.40 13.14
C ALA A 202 -2.86 7.84 13.35
N ILE A 203 -3.06 8.69 12.34
CA ILE A 203 -2.67 10.11 12.36
C ILE A 203 -3.52 10.89 13.38
N PHE A 204 -4.83 10.60 13.45
CA PHE A 204 -5.71 11.17 14.46
C PHE A 204 -5.27 10.84 15.89
N LEU A 205 -4.73 9.63 16.11
CA LEU A 205 -4.13 9.20 17.37
C LEU A 205 -2.70 9.73 17.59
N GLY A 206 -2.21 10.63 16.72
CA GLY A 206 -0.93 11.30 16.86
C GLY A 206 0.27 10.57 16.24
N SER A 207 0.06 9.54 15.42
CA SER A 207 1.16 8.81 14.77
C SER A 207 0.99 8.63 13.26
N LYS A 208 1.80 9.36 12.48
CA LYS A 208 1.97 9.11 11.03
C LYS A 208 2.67 7.77 10.77
N GLU A 209 3.72 7.45 11.54
CA GLU A 209 4.51 6.23 11.38
C GLU A 209 3.68 4.94 11.52
N ALA A 210 2.64 4.94 12.37
CA ALA A 210 1.75 3.79 12.53
C ALA A 210 1.06 3.36 11.22
N ALA A 211 0.95 4.21 10.19
CA ALA A 211 0.48 3.82 8.86
C ALA A 211 1.33 2.70 8.24
N ARG A 212 2.66 2.77 8.37
CA ARG A 212 3.60 1.73 7.89
C ARG A 212 3.41 0.41 8.63
N TYR A 213 3.09 0.48 9.93
CA TYR A 213 2.82 -0.71 10.74
C TYR A 213 1.47 -1.35 10.40
N ILE A 214 0.43 -0.55 10.11
CA ILE A 214 -0.84 -1.05 9.59
C ILE A 214 -0.61 -1.79 8.27
N HIS A 215 0.08 -1.17 7.31
CA HIS A 215 0.44 -1.81 6.03
C HIS A 215 1.22 -3.11 6.22
N PHE A 216 2.21 -3.12 7.13
CA PHE A 216 3.00 -4.30 7.45
C PHE A 216 2.19 -5.42 8.12
N ILE A 217 1.20 -5.12 8.95
CA ILE A 217 0.31 -6.17 9.48
C ILE A 217 -0.53 -6.76 8.34
N PHE A 218 -0.98 -5.96 7.37
CA PHE A 218 -1.63 -6.51 6.18
C PHE A 218 -0.69 -7.41 5.35
N TYR A 219 0.61 -7.13 5.29
CA TYR A 219 1.59 -8.07 4.73
C TYR A 219 1.57 -9.43 5.46
N ILE A 220 1.59 -9.41 6.79
CA ILE A 220 1.48 -10.65 7.59
C ILE A 220 0.13 -11.35 7.33
N LEU A 221 -0.96 -10.60 7.22
CA LEU A 221 -2.28 -11.17 6.88
C LEU A 221 -2.30 -11.80 5.49
N VAL A 222 -1.61 -11.24 4.50
CA VAL A 222 -1.43 -11.86 3.16
C VAL A 222 -0.67 -13.18 3.29
N LEU A 223 0.43 -13.23 4.05
CA LEU A 223 1.19 -14.46 4.30
C LEU A 223 0.33 -15.53 4.96
N LEU A 224 -0.42 -15.16 6.00
CA LEU A 224 -1.34 -16.06 6.71
C LEU A 224 -2.50 -16.52 5.82
N LEU A 225 -3.03 -15.66 4.96
CA LEU A 225 -4.08 -15.98 4.01
C LEU A 225 -3.57 -16.97 2.95
N LEU A 226 -2.41 -16.73 2.35
CA LEU A 226 -1.74 -17.66 1.43
C LEU A 226 -1.50 -19.03 2.10
N TYR A 227 -1.05 -19.03 3.34
CA TYR A 227 -0.89 -20.24 4.15
C TYR A 227 -2.23 -20.97 4.34
N SER A 228 -3.33 -20.25 4.62
CA SER A 228 -4.64 -20.87 4.85
C SER A 228 -5.16 -21.66 3.65
N LEU A 229 -4.67 -21.36 2.43
CA LEU A 229 -4.97 -22.15 1.24
C LEU A 229 -4.45 -23.59 1.37
N SER A 230 -3.29 -23.81 2.02
CA SER A 230 -2.65 -25.12 2.14
C SER A 230 -3.41 -26.11 3.03
N LYS A 231 -4.40 -25.62 3.78
CA LYS A 231 -5.29 -26.42 4.62
C LYS A 231 -6.27 -27.27 3.82
N ASP A 232 -6.60 -26.82 2.62
CA ASP A 232 -7.34 -27.64 1.68
C ASP A 232 -6.40 -28.71 1.10
N LYS A 233 -6.83 -29.97 1.17
CA LYS A 233 -6.08 -31.12 0.65
C LYS A 233 -5.69 -30.93 -0.82
N LYS A 234 -6.51 -30.23 -1.61
CA LYS A 234 -6.26 -29.93 -3.03
C LYS A 234 -5.11 -28.94 -3.24
N TYR A 235 -4.80 -28.11 -2.25
CA TYR A 235 -3.81 -27.05 -2.34
C TYR A 235 -2.68 -27.18 -1.31
N LYS A 236 -2.41 -28.39 -0.76
CA LYS A 236 -1.36 -28.61 0.26
C LYS A 236 0.00 -28.00 -0.10
N PHE A 237 0.34 -27.96 -1.38
CA PHE A 237 1.58 -27.35 -1.87
C PHE A 237 1.69 -25.84 -1.60
N ALA A 238 0.55 -25.15 -1.40
CA ALA A 238 0.49 -23.72 -1.11
C ALA A 238 1.14 -23.36 0.24
N ILE A 239 1.56 -24.34 1.05
CA ILE A 239 2.37 -24.11 2.27
C ILE A 239 3.67 -23.35 1.96
N ILE A 240 4.18 -23.45 0.72
CA ILE A 240 5.38 -22.75 0.25
C ILE A 240 5.07 -21.33 -0.28
N ALA A 241 3.82 -21.05 -0.66
CA ALA A 241 3.46 -19.77 -1.28
C ALA A 241 3.83 -18.54 -0.42
N PRO A 242 3.60 -18.53 0.92
CA PRO A 242 4.04 -17.41 1.76
C PRO A 242 5.55 -17.18 1.71
N LEU A 243 6.36 -18.25 1.61
CA LEU A 243 7.82 -18.13 1.50
C LEU A 243 8.23 -17.49 0.16
N ILE A 244 7.61 -17.90 -0.95
CA ILE A 244 7.87 -17.27 -2.27
C ILE A 244 7.46 -15.79 -2.25
N PHE A 245 6.32 -15.47 -1.62
CA PHE A 245 5.85 -14.09 -1.48
C PHE A 245 6.82 -13.25 -0.65
N ALA A 246 7.18 -13.72 0.55
CA ALA A 246 8.05 -13.00 1.50
C ALA A 246 9.48 -12.74 0.98
N THR A 247 9.94 -13.52 0.00
CA THR A 247 11.29 -13.43 -0.57
C THR A 247 11.37 -12.61 -1.86
N ALA A 248 10.24 -12.17 -2.42
CA ALA A 248 10.23 -11.30 -3.59
C ALA A 248 10.90 -9.95 -3.27
N PRO A 249 11.82 -9.46 -4.13
CA PRO A 249 12.46 -8.17 -3.89
C PRO A 249 11.45 -7.02 -3.86
N GLU A 250 10.44 -7.03 -4.73
CA GLU A 250 9.38 -6.01 -4.69
C GLU A 250 8.57 -6.10 -3.40
N VAL A 251 8.09 -7.28 -2.99
CA VAL A 251 7.36 -7.44 -1.72
C VAL A 251 8.19 -6.93 -0.54
N MET A 252 9.47 -7.32 -0.47
CA MET A 252 10.41 -6.90 0.58
C MET A 252 10.79 -5.41 0.50
N ARG A 253 10.54 -4.75 -0.64
CA ARG A 253 10.71 -3.31 -0.83
C ARG A 253 9.51 -2.55 -0.29
N GLU A 254 8.30 -3.09 -0.49
CA GLU A 254 7.05 -2.46 -0.07
C GLU A 254 6.79 -2.61 1.44
N THR A 255 7.32 -3.64 2.12
CA THR A 255 7.10 -3.91 3.57
C THR A 255 7.47 -2.77 4.52
N SER A 256 8.32 -1.85 4.09
CA SER A 256 8.80 -0.73 4.90
C SER A 256 8.12 0.60 4.57
N SER A 257 7.06 0.59 3.76
CA SER A 257 6.45 1.77 3.17
C SER A 257 4.99 1.92 3.62
N GLN A 258 4.42 3.12 3.51
CA GLN A 258 3.01 3.39 3.85
C GLN A 258 2.06 3.34 2.64
N TYR A 259 2.28 2.41 1.73
CA TYR A 259 1.43 2.25 0.55
C TYR A 259 0.10 1.58 0.87
N SER A 260 -0.74 1.32 -0.13
CA SER A 260 -1.99 0.57 0.05
C SER A 260 -1.89 -0.89 -0.40
N ASP A 261 -0.67 -1.34 -0.75
CA ASP A 261 -0.48 -2.54 -1.54
C ASP A 261 -0.92 -3.84 -0.88
N PHE A 262 -0.57 -4.06 0.39
CA PHE A 262 -0.94 -5.31 1.05
C PHE A 262 -2.43 -5.37 1.42
N GLN A 263 -3.10 -4.24 1.62
CA GLN A 263 -4.54 -4.19 1.84
C GLN A 263 -5.29 -4.67 0.60
N TRP A 264 -4.97 -4.14 -0.59
CA TRP A 264 -5.69 -4.57 -1.79
C TRP A 264 -5.33 -6.01 -2.19
N ILE A 265 -4.07 -6.44 -2.03
CA ILE A 265 -3.66 -7.85 -2.28
C ILE A 265 -4.41 -8.80 -1.33
N PHE A 266 -4.53 -8.42 -0.06
CA PHE A 266 -5.30 -9.19 0.93
C PHE A 266 -6.76 -9.37 0.50
N LEU A 267 -7.44 -8.27 0.14
CA LEU A 267 -8.82 -8.30 -0.31
C LEU A 267 -8.98 -9.11 -1.62
N PHE A 268 -8.07 -8.91 -2.57
CA PHE A 268 -8.04 -9.64 -3.84
C PHE A 268 -7.96 -11.15 -3.62
N LEU A 269 -6.92 -11.61 -2.91
CA LEU A 269 -6.72 -13.03 -2.64
C LEU A 269 -7.87 -13.62 -1.84
N LEU A 270 -8.43 -12.86 -0.89
CA LEU A 270 -9.54 -13.33 -0.07
C LEU A 270 -10.79 -13.59 -0.92
N ALA A 271 -11.15 -12.65 -1.81
CA ALA A 271 -12.26 -12.82 -2.73
C ALA A 271 -12.04 -14.01 -3.69
N VAL A 272 -10.84 -14.13 -4.24
CA VAL A 272 -10.47 -15.27 -5.10
C VAL A 272 -10.60 -16.58 -4.33
N PHE A 273 -10.10 -16.66 -3.10
CA PHE A 273 -10.16 -17.88 -2.28
C PHE A 273 -11.59 -18.25 -1.92
N ILE A 274 -12.45 -17.26 -1.65
CA ILE A 274 -13.88 -17.49 -1.43
C ILE A 274 -14.51 -18.16 -2.66
N LEU A 275 -14.25 -17.65 -3.86
CA LEU A 275 -14.85 -18.14 -5.12
C LEU A 275 -14.28 -19.47 -5.63
N ILE A 276 -13.01 -19.79 -5.35
CA ILE A 276 -12.38 -21.02 -5.85
C ILE A 276 -12.56 -22.22 -4.92
N LYS A 277 -12.69 -22.00 -3.60
CA LYS A 277 -12.76 -23.07 -2.58
C LYS A 277 -14.17 -23.43 -2.17
N ASN A 278 -15.06 -22.45 -2.12
CA ASN A 278 -16.41 -22.67 -1.63
C ASN A 278 -17.36 -23.01 -2.79
N LYS A 279 -18.51 -23.58 -2.44
CA LYS A 279 -19.61 -23.67 -3.39
C LYS A 279 -19.98 -22.24 -3.84
N LEU A 280 -20.22 -22.06 -5.13
CA LEU A 280 -20.71 -20.79 -5.69
C LEU A 280 -22.18 -20.59 -5.31
N SER A 281 -22.43 -20.28 -4.03
CA SER A 281 -23.72 -19.80 -3.54
C SER A 281 -23.83 -18.31 -3.83
N MET A 282 -25.05 -17.78 -3.87
CA MET A 282 -25.25 -16.33 -4.01
C MET A 282 -24.60 -15.57 -2.85
N THR A 283 -24.56 -16.16 -1.66
CA THR A 283 -23.87 -15.58 -0.50
C THR A 283 -22.37 -15.46 -0.71
N SER A 284 -21.70 -16.52 -1.18
CA SER A 284 -20.24 -16.48 -1.39
C SER A 284 -19.87 -15.50 -2.51
N ILE A 285 -20.69 -15.44 -3.56
CA ILE A 285 -20.55 -14.47 -4.65
C ILE A 285 -20.74 -13.03 -4.15
N PHE A 286 -21.76 -12.78 -3.32
CA PHE A 286 -22.01 -11.46 -2.75
C PHE A 286 -20.85 -10.98 -1.89
N ILE A 287 -20.39 -11.83 -0.97
CA ILE A 287 -19.25 -11.52 -0.08
C ILE A 287 -18.00 -11.25 -0.90
N ALA A 288 -17.70 -12.08 -1.89
CA ALA A 288 -16.57 -11.86 -2.78
C ALA A 288 -16.71 -10.52 -3.52
N GLY A 289 -17.89 -10.19 -4.03
CA GLY A 289 -18.14 -8.91 -4.68
C GLY A 289 -17.95 -7.72 -3.72
N VAL A 290 -18.48 -7.74 -2.50
CA VAL A 290 -18.24 -6.67 -1.50
C VAL A 290 -16.75 -6.48 -1.20
N ILE A 291 -16.01 -7.59 -1.04
CA ILE A 291 -14.57 -7.57 -0.80
C ILE A 291 -13.81 -7.01 -2.01
N ILE A 292 -14.23 -7.35 -3.23
CA ILE A 292 -13.67 -6.77 -4.47
C ILE A 292 -14.00 -5.29 -4.60
N GLY A 293 -15.21 -4.87 -4.22
CA GLY A 293 -15.55 -3.46 -4.11
C GLY A 293 -14.62 -2.74 -3.16
N ALA A 294 -14.32 -3.31 -2.00
CA ALA A 294 -13.34 -2.74 -1.08
C ALA A 294 -11.91 -2.70 -1.63
N MET A 295 -11.52 -3.70 -2.42
CA MET A 295 -10.22 -3.71 -3.13
C MET A 295 -10.14 -2.53 -4.11
N ILE A 296 -11.18 -2.33 -4.91
CA ILE A 296 -11.29 -1.19 -5.84
C ILE A 296 -11.23 0.14 -5.07
N SER A 297 -11.94 0.22 -3.94
CA SER A 297 -11.91 1.40 -3.08
C SER A 297 -10.55 1.64 -2.41
N THR A 298 -9.69 0.62 -2.32
CA THR A 298 -8.32 0.73 -1.78
C THR A 298 -7.33 1.14 -2.88
N LYS A 299 -7.54 0.69 -4.11
CA LYS A 299 -6.69 1.03 -5.24
C LYS A 299 -7.45 0.93 -6.57
N LEU A 300 -7.77 2.07 -7.17
CA LEU A 300 -8.72 2.17 -8.29
C LEU A 300 -8.39 1.27 -9.49
N TRP A 301 -7.11 1.17 -9.89
CA TRP A 301 -6.71 0.43 -11.08
C TRP A 301 -7.10 -1.07 -11.00
N THR A 302 -7.29 -1.59 -9.79
CA THR A 302 -7.74 -2.98 -9.57
C THR A 302 -9.17 -3.22 -10.05
N ILE A 303 -9.92 -2.18 -10.44
CA ILE A 303 -11.23 -2.29 -11.10
C ILE A 303 -11.19 -3.20 -12.33
N ALA A 304 -10.04 -3.26 -13.01
CA ALA A 304 -9.81 -4.15 -14.14
C ALA A 304 -10.04 -5.64 -13.79
N PHE A 305 -9.70 -6.07 -12.57
CA PHE A 305 -9.84 -7.46 -12.14
C PHE A 305 -11.30 -7.94 -12.07
N LEU A 306 -12.28 -7.03 -12.11
CA LEU A 306 -13.69 -7.40 -12.27
C LEU A 306 -13.90 -8.22 -13.54
N ILE A 307 -13.18 -7.89 -14.62
CA ILE A 307 -13.27 -8.58 -15.91
C ILE A 307 -12.86 -10.05 -15.74
N THR A 308 -11.69 -10.30 -15.14
CA THR A 308 -11.21 -11.66 -14.84
C THR A 308 -12.21 -12.43 -13.97
N LEU A 309 -12.78 -11.81 -12.94
CA LEU A 309 -13.71 -12.47 -12.03
C LEU A 309 -15.06 -12.78 -12.68
N ILE A 310 -15.57 -11.88 -13.54
CA ILE A 310 -16.79 -12.10 -14.32
C ILE A 310 -16.58 -13.28 -15.29
N PHE A 311 -15.46 -13.30 -16.03
CA PHE A 311 -15.14 -14.44 -16.91
C PHE A 311 -15.00 -15.75 -16.14
N TYR A 312 -14.39 -15.72 -14.96
CA TYR A 312 -14.33 -16.89 -14.09
C TYR A 312 -15.74 -17.40 -13.71
N LEU A 313 -16.66 -16.51 -13.32
CA LEU A 313 -18.04 -16.88 -13.01
C LEU A 313 -18.81 -17.41 -14.23
N ILE A 314 -18.59 -16.81 -15.42
CA ILE A 314 -19.13 -17.28 -16.69
C ILE A 314 -18.73 -18.75 -16.93
N VAL A 315 -17.43 -19.04 -16.85
CA VAL A 315 -16.91 -20.40 -17.08
C VAL A 315 -17.38 -21.37 -16.01
N LYS A 316 -17.54 -20.95 -14.75
CA LYS A 316 -17.97 -21.85 -13.68
C LYS A 316 -19.45 -22.22 -13.73
N ASN A 317 -20.29 -21.29 -14.15
CA ASN A 317 -21.74 -21.48 -14.21
C ASN A 317 -22.26 -21.79 -15.62
N TYR A 318 -21.40 -22.25 -16.53
CA TYR A 318 -21.72 -22.51 -17.94
C TYR A 318 -22.92 -23.44 -18.18
N LYS A 319 -23.21 -24.35 -17.23
CA LYS A 319 -24.30 -25.32 -17.33
C LYS A 319 -25.70 -24.72 -17.18
N SER A 320 -25.82 -23.51 -16.62
CA SER A 320 -27.12 -22.85 -16.43
C SER A 320 -27.01 -21.36 -16.65
N LYS A 321 -27.57 -20.89 -17.78
CA LYS A 321 -27.58 -19.47 -18.16
C LYS A 321 -28.26 -18.58 -17.12
N ILE A 322 -29.33 -19.06 -16.49
CA ILE A 322 -30.04 -18.31 -15.43
C ILE A 322 -29.15 -18.13 -14.20
N ILE A 323 -28.50 -19.20 -13.73
CA ILE A 323 -27.59 -19.13 -12.58
C ILE A 323 -26.41 -18.22 -12.91
N GLN A 324 -25.84 -18.36 -14.11
CA GLN A 324 -24.75 -17.53 -14.61
C GLN A 324 -25.10 -16.04 -14.59
N ILE A 325 -26.23 -15.63 -15.20
CA ILE A 325 -26.69 -14.23 -15.21
C ILE A 325 -26.92 -13.72 -13.79
N LYS A 326 -27.62 -14.48 -12.94
CA LYS A 326 -27.84 -14.10 -11.55
C LYS A 326 -26.53 -13.91 -10.79
N SER A 327 -25.57 -14.82 -10.96
CA SER A 327 -24.25 -14.73 -10.34
C SER A 327 -23.49 -13.49 -10.76
N ILE A 328 -23.47 -13.18 -12.07
CA ILE A 328 -22.78 -11.98 -12.60
C ILE A 328 -23.45 -10.71 -12.09
N LEU A 329 -24.79 -10.64 -12.15
CA LEU A 329 -25.53 -9.48 -11.68
C LEU A 329 -25.30 -9.24 -10.18
N PHE A 330 -25.41 -10.29 -9.37
CA PHE A 330 -25.24 -10.19 -7.92
C PHE A 330 -23.82 -9.81 -7.53
N PHE A 331 -22.81 -10.40 -8.20
CA PHE A 331 -21.40 -10.03 -8.03
C PHE A 331 -21.14 -8.57 -8.40
N THR A 332 -21.65 -8.14 -9.56
CA THR A 332 -21.41 -6.79 -10.08
C THR A 332 -22.05 -5.75 -9.17
N ILE A 333 -23.32 -5.94 -8.80
CA ILE A 333 -24.02 -5.05 -7.87
C ILE A 333 -23.26 -4.98 -6.54
N SER A 334 -22.89 -6.12 -5.95
CA SER A 334 -22.21 -6.10 -4.66
C SER A 334 -20.79 -5.50 -4.71
N SER A 335 -20.12 -5.60 -5.86
CA SER A 335 -18.81 -4.97 -6.09
C SER A 335 -18.83 -3.45 -6.22
N VAL A 336 -19.98 -2.85 -6.51
CA VAL A 336 -20.12 -1.39 -6.65
C VAL A 336 -20.54 -0.71 -5.34
N ILE A 337 -21.06 -1.47 -4.35
CA ILE A 337 -21.56 -0.91 -3.08
C ILE A 337 -20.51 -0.05 -2.39
N ILE A 338 -19.31 -0.60 -2.15
CA ILE A 338 -18.26 0.11 -1.40
C ILE A 338 -17.60 1.23 -2.25
N PRO A 339 -17.30 1.02 -3.55
CA PRO A 339 -16.77 2.09 -4.40
C PRO A 339 -17.74 3.25 -4.65
N SER A 340 -19.06 3.04 -4.51
CA SER A 340 -20.06 4.05 -4.88
C SER A 340 -19.82 5.43 -4.25
N VAL A 341 -19.47 5.49 -2.95
CA VAL A 341 -19.17 6.74 -2.24
C VAL A 341 -17.96 7.45 -2.86
N TRP A 342 -16.93 6.68 -3.22
CA TRP A 342 -15.72 7.22 -3.85
C TRP A 342 -15.94 7.63 -5.30
N PHE A 343 -16.75 6.89 -6.05
CA PHE A 343 -17.12 7.25 -7.41
C PHE A 343 -17.99 8.50 -7.45
N LEU A 344 -18.94 8.62 -6.53
CA LEU A 344 -19.73 9.83 -6.36
C LEU A 344 -18.84 11.02 -6.01
N ARG A 345 -17.92 10.86 -5.05
CA ARG A 345 -16.91 11.88 -4.72
C ARG A 345 -16.08 12.29 -5.93
N SER A 346 -15.55 11.30 -6.66
CA SER A 346 -14.74 11.54 -7.87
C SER A 346 -15.54 12.34 -8.89
N TYR A 347 -16.80 11.97 -9.12
CA TYR A 347 -17.70 12.66 -10.04
C TYR A 347 -17.99 14.10 -9.61
N ILE A 348 -18.28 14.34 -8.33
CA ILE A 348 -18.51 15.71 -7.82
C ILE A 348 -17.26 16.58 -7.98
N LEU A 349 -16.07 16.03 -7.67
CA LEU A 349 -14.83 16.79 -7.68
C LEU A 349 -14.24 17.02 -9.08
N THR A 350 -14.52 16.12 -10.04
CA THR A 350 -13.80 16.08 -11.32
C THR A 350 -14.68 15.90 -12.55
N GLY A 351 -15.98 15.63 -12.38
CA GLY A 351 -16.87 15.22 -13.46
C GLY A 351 -16.69 13.78 -13.95
N ASN A 352 -15.74 13.02 -13.38
CA ASN A 352 -15.42 11.65 -13.77
C ASN A 352 -15.46 10.69 -12.55
N PRO A 353 -16.34 9.66 -12.55
CA PRO A 353 -16.48 8.75 -11.41
C PRO A 353 -15.30 7.79 -11.20
N VAL A 354 -14.45 7.59 -12.21
CA VAL A 354 -13.27 6.71 -12.16
C VAL A 354 -11.98 7.50 -12.36
N TYR A 355 -11.98 8.76 -11.94
CA TYR A 355 -10.84 9.63 -12.05
C TYR A 355 -9.60 9.09 -11.28
N PRO A 356 -8.36 9.19 -11.83
CA PRO A 356 -7.99 9.90 -13.06
C PRO A 356 -8.11 9.08 -14.36
N ALA A 357 -8.63 7.85 -14.31
CA ALA A 357 -8.74 7.02 -15.51
C ALA A 357 -9.64 7.68 -16.56
N PHE A 358 -9.26 7.56 -17.83
CA PHE A 358 -10.01 8.12 -18.98
C PHE A 358 -10.17 9.63 -18.96
N SER A 359 -9.28 10.36 -18.27
CA SER A 359 -9.31 11.82 -18.23
C SER A 359 -8.14 12.44 -19.00
N ASN A 360 -8.40 13.60 -19.59
CA ASN A 360 -7.33 14.52 -19.99
C ASN A 360 -7.32 15.62 -18.94
N LYS A 361 -6.19 15.81 -18.25
CA LYS A 361 -6.06 16.86 -17.27
C LYS A 361 -5.08 17.91 -17.73
N GLU A 362 -5.60 19.12 -17.83
CA GLU A 362 -4.86 20.33 -18.09
C GLU A 362 -4.34 20.91 -16.77
N LEU A 363 -3.02 21.02 -16.65
CA LEU A 363 -2.28 21.51 -15.49
C LEU A 363 -1.67 22.90 -15.79
N LEU A 364 -1.02 23.53 -14.80
CA LEU A 364 -0.36 24.83 -15.03
C LEU A 364 0.80 24.70 -16.03
N GLU A 365 1.46 23.53 -16.07
CA GLU A 365 2.68 23.28 -16.87
C GLU A 365 2.47 22.40 -18.11
N GLY A 366 1.26 21.87 -18.35
CA GLY A 366 1.00 21.01 -19.51
C GLY A 366 -0.26 20.15 -19.36
N SER A 367 -0.47 19.20 -20.27
CA SER A 367 -1.59 18.27 -20.20
C SER A 367 -1.12 16.83 -19.97
N ILE A 368 -1.73 16.12 -19.02
CA ILE A 368 -1.54 14.68 -18.85
C ILE A 368 -2.74 13.95 -19.45
N ASN A 369 -2.47 12.95 -20.29
CA ASN A 369 -3.49 12.19 -21.02
C ASN A 369 -3.60 10.76 -20.44
N PHE A 370 -4.67 10.52 -19.68
CA PHE A 370 -5.08 9.20 -19.18
C PHE A 370 -6.17 8.57 -20.06
N GLY A 371 -6.21 8.87 -21.34
CA GLY A 371 -7.21 8.37 -22.29
C GLY A 371 -7.28 6.84 -22.37
N ILE A 372 -8.41 6.33 -22.83
CA ILE A 372 -8.73 4.89 -22.85
C ILE A 372 -7.72 4.03 -23.61
N LEU A 373 -7.15 4.55 -24.70
CA LEU A 373 -6.12 3.88 -25.49
C LEU A 373 -4.81 3.67 -24.71
N ASN A 374 -4.52 4.51 -23.72
CA ASN A 374 -3.34 4.35 -22.86
C ASN A 374 -3.53 3.26 -21.79
N TYR A 375 -4.79 2.91 -21.48
CA TYR A 375 -5.15 1.84 -20.56
C TYR A 375 -5.19 0.47 -21.27
N PHE A 376 -5.86 0.39 -22.41
CA PHE A 376 -6.03 -0.85 -23.17
C PHE A 376 -5.06 -0.90 -24.35
N LYS A 377 -3.86 -1.42 -24.08
CA LYS A 377 -2.86 -1.72 -25.11
C LYS A 377 -2.03 -2.92 -24.68
N PHE A 378 -1.42 -3.59 -25.66
CA PHE A 378 -0.54 -4.70 -25.38
C PHE A 378 0.59 -4.25 -24.43
N ASN A 379 0.70 -4.92 -23.29
CA ASN A 379 1.60 -4.54 -22.23
C ASN A 379 3.02 -5.09 -22.48
N PHE A 380 3.75 -4.45 -23.39
CA PHE A 380 5.16 -4.79 -23.63
C PHE A 380 6.03 -4.60 -22.38
N VAL A 381 5.64 -3.68 -21.48
CA VAL A 381 6.36 -3.43 -20.23
C VAL A 381 6.39 -4.69 -19.37
N MET A 382 5.31 -5.47 -19.32
CA MET A 382 5.23 -6.74 -18.57
C MET A 382 6.36 -7.72 -18.90
N PHE A 383 6.75 -7.80 -20.18
CA PHE A 383 7.79 -8.72 -20.67
C PHE A 383 9.20 -8.15 -20.58
N GLY A 384 9.35 -6.91 -20.12
CA GLY A 384 10.64 -6.28 -19.93
C GLY A 384 11.46 -6.92 -18.80
N THR A 385 12.77 -7.00 -19.00
CA THR A 385 13.72 -7.59 -18.04
C THR A 385 13.75 -6.85 -16.71
N GLN A 386 13.36 -5.57 -16.67
CA GLN A 386 13.22 -4.80 -15.45
C GLN A 386 12.25 -5.45 -14.44
N ASN A 387 11.26 -6.21 -14.90
CA ASN A 387 10.27 -6.84 -14.03
C ASN A 387 10.79 -8.11 -13.35
N PHE A 388 11.96 -8.65 -13.73
CA PHE A 388 12.56 -9.76 -12.99
C PHE A 388 12.80 -9.40 -11.51
N LYS A 389 12.98 -8.11 -11.20
CA LYS A 389 13.10 -7.60 -9.83
C LYS A 389 11.81 -7.74 -9.01
N VAL A 390 10.67 -7.98 -9.64
CA VAL A 390 9.39 -8.21 -8.94
C VAL A 390 9.32 -9.58 -8.32
N PHE A 391 9.84 -10.58 -9.03
CA PHE A 391 9.67 -11.98 -8.68
C PHE A 391 10.77 -12.47 -7.73
N SER A 392 10.41 -13.37 -6.81
CA SER A 392 11.40 -14.05 -5.98
C SER A 392 12.30 -14.97 -6.83
N PRO A 393 13.61 -15.08 -6.57
CA PRO A 393 14.44 -16.10 -7.22
C PRO A 393 13.91 -17.53 -7.03
N ILE A 394 13.31 -17.84 -5.88
CA ILE A 394 12.69 -19.16 -5.65
C ILE A 394 11.38 -19.36 -6.42
N PHE A 395 10.71 -18.28 -6.87
CA PHE A 395 9.59 -18.39 -7.80
C PHE A 395 10.04 -19.05 -9.11
N PHE A 396 11.16 -18.61 -9.69
CA PHE A 396 11.70 -19.19 -10.92
C PHE A 396 12.11 -20.65 -10.74
N LEU A 397 12.74 -21.01 -9.62
CA LEU A 397 13.00 -22.42 -9.29
C LEU A 397 11.72 -23.26 -9.27
N GLY A 398 10.63 -22.71 -8.70
CA GLY A 398 9.32 -23.35 -8.73
C GLY A 398 8.76 -23.55 -10.12
N ILE A 399 8.90 -22.56 -11.00
CA ILE A 399 8.49 -22.67 -12.40
C ILE A 399 9.34 -23.72 -13.15
N VAL A 400 10.66 -23.73 -12.96
CA VAL A 400 11.55 -24.74 -13.59
C VAL A 400 11.13 -26.15 -13.20
N PHE A 401 10.90 -26.41 -11.90
CA PHE A 401 10.44 -27.71 -11.43
C PHE A 401 9.02 -28.07 -11.86
N LEU A 402 8.14 -27.06 -11.98
CA LEU A 402 6.80 -27.25 -12.53
C LEU A 402 6.87 -27.76 -13.97
N LEU A 403 7.74 -27.15 -14.80
CA LEU A 403 7.95 -27.51 -16.20
C LEU A 403 8.67 -28.86 -16.35
N TYR A 404 9.65 -29.17 -15.50
CA TYR A 404 10.37 -30.44 -15.53
C TYR A 404 9.42 -31.65 -15.43
N LYS A 405 8.33 -31.55 -14.65
CA LYS A 405 7.29 -32.60 -14.53
C LYS A 405 5.95 -32.16 -15.13
N LEU A 406 5.97 -31.40 -16.22
CA LEU A 406 4.77 -30.79 -16.80
C LEU A 406 3.63 -31.80 -17.06
N ARG A 407 3.94 -32.98 -17.62
CA ARG A 407 2.91 -34.02 -17.91
C ARG A 407 2.18 -34.51 -16.66
N GLY A 408 2.85 -34.58 -15.51
CA GLY A 408 2.21 -34.92 -14.23
C GLY A 408 1.43 -33.73 -13.68
N ASN A 409 2.07 -32.56 -13.68
CA ASN A 409 1.53 -31.34 -13.07
C ASN A 409 0.32 -30.78 -13.82
N ILE A 410 0.23 -31.00 -15.13
CA ILE A 410 -0.92 -30.53 -15.93
C ILE A 410 -2.23 -31.21 -15.50
N LYS A 411 -2.17 -32.45 -14.98
CA LYS A 411 -3.34 -33.13 -14.45
C LYS A 411 -3.84 -32.46 -13.18
N ASP A 412 -2.92 -32.01 -12.32
CA ASP A 412 -3.24 -31.28 -11.10
C ASP A 412 -3.78 -29.88 -11.42
N LEU A 413 -3.10 -29.15 -12.31
CA LEU A 413 -3.51 -27.82 -12.78
C LEU A 413 -4.91 -27.83 -13.42
N LYS A 414 -5.20 -28.80 -14.30
CA LYS A 414 -6.52 -28.91 -14.95
C LYS A 414 -7.66 -29.12 -13.95
N LYS A 415 -7.39 -29.74 -12.81
CA LYS A 415 -8.39 -29.97 -11.76
C LYS A 415 -8.60 -28.74 -10.87
N MET A 416 -7.68 -27.77 -10.89
CA MET A 416 -7.70 -26.60 -9.99
C MET A 416 -8.52 -25.44 -10.57
N ASN A 417 -9.49 -24.97 -9.79
CA ASN A 417 -10.25 -23.77 -10.14
C ASN A 417 -9.34 -22.54 -10.28
N LEU A 418 -8.28 -22.49 -9.46
CA LEU A 418 -7.28 -21.44 -9.48
C LEU A 418 -6.53 -21.33 -10.81
N SER A 419 -6.30 -22.44 -11.52
CA SER A 419 -5.57 -22.42 -12.79
C SER A 419 -6.38 -21.73 -13.90
N ILE A 420 -7.70 -21.93 -13.92
CA ILE A 420 -8.60 -21.22 -14.85
C ILE A 420 -8.58 -19.71 -14.54
N PHE A 421 -8.70 -19.35 -13.26
CA PHE A 421 -8.62 -17.95 -12.84
C PHE A 421 -7.28 -17.31 -13.23
N PHE A 422 -6.16 -18.00 -13.00
CA PHE A 422 -4.84 -17.51 -13.36
C PHE A 422 -4.68 -17.26 -14.86
N ILE A 423 -5.23 -18.12 -15.72
CA ILE A 423 -5.18 -17.91 -17.18
C ILE A 423 -5.88 -16.60 -17.56
N PHE A 424 -7.09 -16.36 -17.05
CA PHE A 424 -7.81 -15.10 -17.32
C PHE A 424 -7.04 -13.89 -16.79
N LEU A 425 -6.50 -13.99 -15.57
CA LEU A 425 -5.69 -12.93 -15.00
C LEU A 425 -4.44 -12.66 -15.84
N ALA A 426 -3.73 -13.70 -16.29
CA ALA A 426 -2.55 -13.55 -17.13
C ALA A 426 -2.88 -12.89 -18.48
N ILE A 427 -4.01 -13.27 -19.10
CA ILE A 427 -4.51 -12.63 -20.33
C ILE A 427 -4.81 -11.15 -20.08
N GLU A 428 -5.51 -10.81 -18.99
CA GLU A 428 -5.81 -9.42 -18.65
C GLU A 428 -4.53 -8.57 -18.55
N TYR A 429 -3.50 -9.07 -17.87
CA TYR A 429 -2.21 -8.38 -17.74
C TYR A 429 -1.46 -8.20 -19.06
N MET A 430 -1.75 -9.00 -20.09
CA MET A 430 -1.19 -8.80 -21.43
C MET A 430 -1.83 -7.61 -22.16
N PHE A 431 -3.06 -7.22 -21.82
CA PHE A 431 -3.82 -6.19 -22.54
C PHE A 431 -4.08 -4.91 -21.75
N ILE A 432 -3.73 -4.89 -20.46
CA ILE A 432 -3.81 -3.70 -19.62
C ILE A 432 -2.41 -3.17 -19.34
N ASN A 433 -2.21 -1.89 -19.63
CA ASN A 433 -0.92 -1.24 -19.44
C ASN A 433 -0.64 -0.95 -17.96
N TYR A 434 0.27 -1.74 -17.38
CA TYR A 434 0.76 -1.55 -16.01
C TYR A 434 2.17 -0.98 -16.03
N PRO A 435 2.36 0.31 -15.69
CA PRO A 435 3.61 1.01 -15.95
C PRO A 435 4.77 0.62 -15.03
N TYR A 436 4.50 0.05 -13.84
CA TYR A 436 5.54 -0.25 -12.84
C TYR A 436 5.44 -1.67 -12.29
N GLY A 437 6.57 -2.21 -11.83
CA GLY A 437 6.68 -3.57 -11.30
C GLY A 437 5.70 -3.88 -10.16
N ARG A 438 5.41 -2.93 -9.26
CA ARG A 438 4.44 -3.11 -8.16
C ARG A 438 3.03 -3.49 -8.63
N TYR A 439 2.62 -3.08 -9.82
CA TYR A 439 1.31 -3.40 -10.37
C TYR A 439 1.22 -4.88 -10.78
N LEU A 440 2.36 -5.57 -10.99
CA LEU A 440 2.40 -7.01 -11.24
C LEU A 440 2.14 -7.85 -9.98
N LEU A 441 2.07 -7.25 -8.79
CA LEU A 441 1.87 -7.99 -7.53
C LEU A 441 0.55 -8.78 -7.52
N GLY A 442 -0.46 -8.36 -8.29
CA GLY A 442 -1.75 -9.04 -8.37
C GLY A 442 -1.59 -10.38 -9.09
N LEU A 443 -1.03 -10.36 -10.30
CA LEU A 443 -0.66 -11.57 -11.03
C LEU A 443 0.32 -12.43 -10.25
N TYR A 444 1.36 -11.81 -9.67
CA TYR A 444 2.38 -12.50 -8.90
C TYR A 444 1.79 -13.28 -7.72
N SER A 445 0.88 -12.66 -6.95
CA SER A 445 0.25 -13.27 -5.77
C SER A 445 -0.52 -14.57 -6.07
N VAL A 446 -0.99 -14.73 -7.30
CA VAL A 446 -1.64 -15.96 -7.79
C VAL A 446 -0.61 -16.91 -8.42
N ALA A 447 0.33 -16.36 -9.20
CA ALA A 447 1.39 -17.12 -9.86
C ALA A 447 2.24 -17.92 -8.86
N ILE A 448 2.55 -17.36 -7.69
CA ILE A 448 3.33 -18.04 -6.65
C ILE A 448 2.66 -19.32 -6.15
N ILE A 449 1.33 -19.40 -6.17
CA ILE A 449 0.60 -20.59 -5.74
C ILE A 449 0.81 -21.71 -6.77
N ILE A 450 0.82 -21.36 -8.06
CA ILE A 450 1.12 -22.30 -9.15
C ILE A 450 2.58 -22.74 -9.11
N ALA A 451 3.52 -21.80 -8.94
CA ALA A 451 4.95 -22.11 -8.79
C ALA A 451 5.24 -23.01 -7.57
N SER A 452 4.43 -22.89 -6.51
CA SER A 452 4.54 -23.73 -5.32
C SER A 452 4.31 -25.21 -5.60
N ILE A 453 3.58 -25.59 -6.66
CA ILE A 453 3.42 -27.00 -7.05
C ILE A 453 4.79 -27.61 -7.38
N GLY A 454 5.59 -26.91 -8.19
CA GLY A 454 6.94 -27.35 -8.56
C GLY A 454 7.86 -27.44 -7.35
N LEU A 455 7.95 -26.39 -6.53
CA LEU A 455 8.80 -26.43 -5.34
C LEU A 455 8.35 -27.51 -4.35
N TYR A 456 7.04 -27.68 -4.11
CA TYR A 456 6.55 -28.64 -3.12
C TYR A 456 6.89 -30.08 -3.48
N GLN A 457 6.76 -30.44 -4.75
CA GLN A 457 7.05 -31.80 -5.20
C GLN A 457 8.53 -32.15 -5.05
N PHE A 458 9.43 -31.19 -5.28
CA PHE A 458 10.86 -31.44 -5.36
C PHE A 458 11.60 -31.10 -4.06
N VAL A 459 11.37 -29.92 -3.49
CA VAL A 459 12.12 -29.42 -2.33
C VAL A 459 11.69 -30.11 -1.03
N VAL A 460 10.40 -30.43 -0.88
CA VAL A 460 9.92 -31.10 0.35
C VAL A 460 10.32 -32.59 0.37
N LYS A 461 10.46 -33.22 -0.80
CA LYS A 461 10.77 -34.65 -0.91
C LYS A 461 12.26 -34.96 -1.01
N HIS A 462 13.08 -34.06 -1.54
CA HIS A 462 14.51 -34.28 -1.74
C HIS A 462 15.36 -33.39 -0.83
N VAL A 463 16.03 -34.01 0.14
CA VAL A 463 16.86 -33.32 1.15
C VAL A 463 17.95 -32.45 0.51
N PHE A 464 18.60 -32.92 -0.56
CA PHE A 464 19.60 -32.13 -1.29
C PHE A 464 19.03 -30.82 -1.86
N LEU A 465 17.87 -30.88 -2.54
CA LEU A 465 17.23 -29.69 -3.11
C LEU A 465 16.75 -28.73 -2.02
N LYS A 466 16.37 -29.24 -0.84
CA LYS A 466 16.10 -28.43 0.35
C LYS A 466 17.32 -27.65 0.80
N TYR A 467 18.50 -28.26 0.87
CA TYR A 467 19.73 -27.54 1.21
C TYR A 467 20.10 -26.52 0.14
N LEU A 468 20.02 -26.87 -1.15
CA LEU A 468 20.29 -25.93 -2.23
C LEU A 468 19.35 -24.72 -2.19
N THR A 469 18.05 -24.95 -1.98
CA THR A 469 17.07 -23.87 -1.80
C THR A 469 17.39 -23.03 -0.56
N SER A 470 17.86 -23.65 0.52
CA SER A 470 18.29 -22.94 1.74
C SER A 470 19.49 -22.04 1.50
N ILE A 471 20.45 -22.45 0.66
CA ILE A 471 21.60 -21.62 0.29
C ILE A 471 21.11 -20.37 -0.46
N VAL A 472 20.21 -20.53 -1.42
CA VAL A 472 19.62 -19.39 -2.14
C VAL A 472 18.87 -18.46 -1.17
N LEU A 473 18.06 -19.01 -0.27
CA LEU A 473 17.36 -18.24 0.75
C LEU A 473 18.30 -17.53 1.72
N PHE A 474 19.41 -18.17 2.11
CA PHE A 474 20.42 -17.59 2.98
C PHE A 474 21.14 -16.42 2.31
N LEU A 475 21.52 -16.55 1.04
CA LEU A 475 22.12 -15.46 0.28
C LEU A 475 21.17 -14.27 0.12
N LEU A 476 19.88 -14.54 -0.12
CA LEU A 476 18.84 -13.50 -0.16
C LEU A 476 18.61 -12.86 1.20
N PHE A 477 18.54 -13.66 2.26
CA PHE A 477 18.43 -13.18 3.63
C PHE A 477 19.62 -12.27 3.96
N LEU A 478 20.85 -12.72 3.71
CA LEU A 478 22.07 -11.95 3.95
C LEU A 478 22.06 -10.63 3.17
N TYR A 479 21.64 -10.66 1.90
CA TYR A 479 21.48 -9.45 1.09
C TYR A 479 20.53 -8.45 1.77
N TYR A 480 19.30 -8.83 2.11
CA TYR A 480 18.37 -7.87 2.71
C TYR A 480 18.75 -7.49 4.14
N PHE A 481 19.30 -8.43 4.91
CA PHE A 481 19.70 -8.22 6.29
C PHE A 481 20.85 -7.22 6.38
N ILE A 482 21.91 -7.35 5.57
CA ILE A 482 23.00 -6.38 5.50
C ILE A 482 22.47 -5.00 5.09
N ASN A 483 21.66 -4.91 4.03
CA ASN A 483 21.07 -3.62 3.62
C ASN A 483 20.24 -2.98 4.74
N SER A 484 19.54 -3.79 5.54
CA SER A 484 18.74 -3.29 6.67
C SER A 484 19.64 -2.84 7.83
N LEU A 485 20.69 -3.59 8.15
CA LEU A 485 21.65 -3.24 9.20
C LEU A 485 22.43 -1.95 8.89
N LEU A 486 22.69 -1.64 7.62
CA LEU A 486 23.38 -0.41 7.23
C LEU A 486 22.53 0.84 7.43
N VAL A 487 21.20 0.70 7.44
CA VAL A 487 20.26 1.82 7.60
C VAL A 487 19.69 1.90 9.02
N LEU A 488 19.58 0.76 9.71
CA LEU A 488 18.99 0.65 11.05
C LEU A 488 19.55 1.69 12.05
N PRO A 489 20.88 1.95 12.15
CA PRO A 489 21.43 2.95 13.07
C PRO A 489 20.83 4.36 12.94
N TYR A 490 20.44 4.78 11.74
CA TYR A 490 19.79 6.07 11.50
C TYR A 490 18.34 6.11 12.04
N GLY A 491 17.68 4.95 12.09
CA GLY A 491 16.34 4.79 12.62
C GLY A 491 16.30 4.76 14.15
N ILE A 492 17.30 4.12 14.76
CA ILE A 492 17.40 3.95 16.21
C ILE A 492 18.24 5.03 16.92
N GLY A 493 18.60 6.11 16.22
CA GLY A 493 19.28 7.27 16.80
C GLY A 493 20.79 7.09 17.04
N MET A 494 21.39 5.99 16.57
CA MET A 494 22.84 5.77 16.68
C MET A 494 23.65 6.53 15.62
N ALA A 495 23.02 6.92 14.52
CA ALA A 495 23.63 7.71 13.45
C ALA A 495 22.74 8.90 13.05
N ASP A 496 23.34 9.94 12.47
CA ASP A 496 22.68 11.19 12.10
C ASP A 496 21.61 10.98 11.00
N LYS A 497 20.35 10.89 11.44
CA LYS A 497 19.18 10.75 10.57
C LYS A 497 19.06 11.86 9.53
N ASN A 498 19.41 13.10 9.87
CA ASN A 498 19.28 14.23 8.95
C ASN A 498 20.28 14.14 7.81
N LYS A 499 21.53 13.75 8.08
CA LYS A 499 22.51 13.48 7.02
C LYS A 499 22.06 12.37 6.08
N TYR A 500 21.53 11.28 6.63
CA TYR A 500 21.01 10.16 5.82
C TYR A 500 19.83 10.58 4.94
N LEU A 501 18.82 11.21 5.53
CA LEU A 501 17.64 11.67 4.80
C LEU A 501 18.02 12.74 3.78
N THR A 502 18.92 13.66 4.11
CA THR A 502 19.41 14.68 3.17
C THR A 502 20.07 14.04 1.96
N ARG A 503 20.98 13.07 2.14
CA ARG A 503 21.64 12.38 1.01
C ARG A 503 20.70 11.50 0.18
N THR A 504 19.62 11.02 0.79
CA THR A 504 18.69 10.08 0.15
C THR A 504 17.57 10.82 -0.57
N LEU A 505 16.86 11.70 0.14
CA LEU A 505 15.70 12.44 -0.36
C LEU A 505 16.09 13.61 -1.26
N SER A 506 17.32 14.13 -1.20
CA SER A 506 17.75 15.15 -2.16
C SER A 506 17.91 14.61 -3.58
N LYS A 507 18.06 13.28 -3.72
CA LYS A 507 18.04 12.57 -5.01
C LYS A 507 16.63 12.24 -5.46
N ASP A 508 15.69 12.18 -4.51
CA ASP A 508 14.28 12.05 -4.81
C ASP A 508 13.81 13.40 -5.36
N ASN A 509 13.38 13.39 -6.62
CA ASN A 509 12.93 14.59 -7.31
C ASN A 509 11.55 15.04 -6.84
N SER A 510 11.00 14.53 -5.73
CA SER A 510 9.66 14.88 -5.27
C SER A 510 9.54 15.26 -3.78
N SER A 511 10.08 14.49 -2.83
CA SER A 511 9.78 14.64 -1.39
C SER A 511 10.37 15.88 -0.68
N TYR A 512 9.60 16.50 0.22
CA TYR A 512 10.06 17.53 1.14
C TYR A 512 10.86 16.93 2.30
N TYR A 513 11.98 17.56 2.61
CA TYR A 513 12.73 17.35 3.85
C TYR A 513 13.47 18.63 4.23
N ASP A 514 13.71 18.86 5.51
CA ASP A 514 14.60 19.95 5.94
C ASP A 514 16.07 19.56 5.73
N PHE A 515 16.51 19.71 4.47
CA PHE A 515 17.83 19.35 4.00
C PHE A 515 18.92 20.11 4.75
N GLY A 516 19.65 19.43 5.63
CA GLY A 516 20.70 20.05 6.45
C GLY A 516 20.20 21.06 7.49
N ARG A 517 18.91 21.00 7.88
CA ARG A 517 18.28 21.92 8.86
C ARG A 517 18.28 23.39 8.43
N GLN A 518 18.09 23.64 7.14
CA GLN A 518 18.20 24.95 6.54
C GLN A 518 16.90 25.75 6.54
N PHE A 519 15.75 25.08 6.64
CA PHE A 519 14.43 25.68 6.43
C PHE A 519 13.62 25.80 7.73
N ASP A 520 13.64 24.80 8.62
CA ASP A 520 12.75 24.77 9.79
C ASP A 520 12.99 25.96 10.74
N LYS A 521 14.22 26.50 10.79
CA LYS A 521 14.54 27.72 11.56
C LYS A 521 13.82 28.99 11.07
N HIS A 522 13.23 28.95 9.87
CA HIS A 522 12.55 30.07 9.23
C HIS A 522 11.03 29.85 9.06
N ILE A 523 10.52 28.68 9.48
CA ILE A 523 9.12 28.29 9.33
C ILE A 523 8.57 27.97 10.73
N SER A 524 7.59 28.75 11.17
CA SER A 524 6.82 28.49 12.38
C SER A 524 5.61 27.58 12.09
N LYS A 525 4.99 27.02 13.12
CA LYS A 525 3.78 26.20 12.97
C LYS A 525 2.56 26.99 12.47
N ASP A 526 2.54 28.28 12.72
CA ASP A 526 1.47 29.19 12.32
C ASP A 526 1.65 29.72 10.89
N ASP A 527 2.85 29.55 10.31
CA ASP A 527 3.09 29.92 8.92
C ASP A 527 2.27 29.05 7.96
N LEU A 528 1.61 29.71 7.01
CA LEU A 528 1.04 29.06 5.84
C LEU A 528 2.03 29.17 4.69
N VAL A 529 2.67 28.04 4.37
CA VAL A 529 3.71 27.94 3.35
C VAL A 529 3.10 27.53 2.01
N ALA A 530 3.13 28.43 1.03
CA ALA A 530 2.79 28.06 -0.34
C ALA A 530 3.92 27.23 -0.97
N THR A 531 3.59 26.16 -1.69
CA THR A 531 4.60 25.24 -2.24
C THR A 531 4.49 25.08 -3.74
N TYR A 532 5.63 25.05 -4.42
CA TYR A 532 5.73 24.84 -5.87
C TYR A 532 6.77 23.79 -6.23
N GLY A 533 6.34 22.77 -6.99
CA GLY A 533 7.18 21.66 -7.42
C GLY A 533 7.64 20.73 -6.29
N VAL A 534 7.07 20.86 -5.10
CA VAL A 534 7.44 20.09 -3.91
C VAL A 534 6.31 19.13 -3.59
N PHE A 535 6.63 17.87 -3.32
CA PHE A 535 5.69 16.82 -3.00
C PHE A 535 6.14 16.12 -1.70
N GLY A 536 5.37 15.16 -1.21
CA GLY A 536 5.75 14.32 -0.07
C GLY A 536 6.08 15.10 1.20
N TYR A 537 5.04 15.45 1.95
CA TYR A 537 5.11 16.29 3.15
C TYR A 537 5.13 15.46 4.44
N TYR A 538 5.63 14.23 4.36
CA TYR A 538 5.67 13.32 5.50
C TYR A 538 6.42 13.94 6.69
N TYR A 539 7.58 14.54 6.39
CA TYR A 539 8.47 15.20 7.34
C TYR A 539 8.14 16.67 7.62
N ALA A 540 7.14 17.24 6.95
CA ALA A 540 6.73 18.61 7.24
C ALA A 540 5.90 18.67 8.54
N ASP A 541 6.22 19.65 9.39
CA ASP A 541 5.49 19.97 10.63
C ASP A 541 4.89 21.40 10.61
N PHE A 542 4.64 21.92 9.40
CA PHE A 542 4.03 23.25 9.18
C PHE A 542 2.78 23.16 8.31
N ASN A 543 2.03 24.26 8.24
CA ASN A 543 0.89 24.36 7.35
C ASN A 543 1.36 24.69 5.94
N TYR A 544 0.87 23.94 4.96
CA TYR A 544 1.24 24.14 3.56
C TYR A 544 0.02 24.12 2.67
N ILE A 545 0.14 24.85 1.56
CA ILE A 545 -0.86 24.94 0.51
C ILE A 545 -0.14 24.91 -0.85
N ASP A 546 -0.49 23.94 -1.69
CA ASP A 546 0.06 23.90 -3.04
C ASP A 546 -0.43 25.12 -3.83
N ILE A 547 0.46 25.75 -4.61
CA ILE A 547 0.15 26.96 -5.39
C ILE A 547 -1.03 26.78 -6.34
N ASN A 548 -1.31 25.54 -6.77
CA ASN A 548 -2.48 25.29 -7.60
C ASN A 548 -3.78 25.60 -6.84
N TYR A 549 -3.84 25.53 -5.50
CA TYR A 549 -5.02 25.92 -4.72
C TYR A 549 -5.19 27.43 -4.57
N ILE A 550 -4.14 28.19 -4.85
CA ILE A 550 -4.12 29.66 -4.78
C ILE A 550 -4.45 30.26 -6.14
N PHE A 551 -3.82 29.75 -7.20
CA PHE A 551 -3.94 30.28 -8.55
C PHE A 551 -4.87 29.43 -9.42
N ASP A 552 -5.57 30.13 -10.31
CA ASP A 552 -6.26 29.52 -11.45
C ASP A 552 -5.58 29.98 -12.74
N ARG A 553 -5.80 29.29 -13.87
CA ARG A 553 -5.16 29.64 -15.16
C ARG A 553 -5.34 31.11 -15.55
N ASN A 554 -6.48 31.69 -15.22
CA ASN A 554 -6.85 33.06 -15.59
C ASN A 554 -6.49 34.10 -14.50
N SER A 555 -6.06 33.67 -13.32
CA SER A 555 -5.84 34.53 -12.16
C SER A 555 -4.51 34.17 -11.49
N ARG A 556 -3.43 34.73 -12.05
CA ARG A 556 -2.05 34.54 -11.59
C ARG A 556 -1.47 35.88 -11.17
N ASP A 557 -1.80 36.33 -9.97
CA ASP A 557 -1.31 37.57 -9.37
C ASP A 557 -0.67 37.28 -8.02
N PHE A 558 0.55 37.76 -7.81
CA PHE A 558 1.29 37.60 -6.55
C PHE A 558 0.49 38.03 -5.31
N ASN A 559 -0.38 39.04 -5.42
CA ASN A 559 -1.20 39.54 -4.31
C ASN A 559 -2.17 38.49 -3.74
N LEU A 560 -2.48 37.43 -4.49
CA LEU A 560 -3.32 36.34 -4.01
C LEU A 560 -2.68 35.56 -2.86
N PHE A 561 -1.35 35.54 -2.77
CA PHE A 561 -0.68 34.95 -1.61
C PHE A 561 -1.10 35.64 -0.32
N LYS A 562 -1.02 36.98 -0.27
CA LYS A 562 -1.45 37.78 0.88
C LYS A 562 -2.92 37.59 1.19
N LYS A 563 -3.77 37.60 0.15
CA LYS A 563 -5.22 37.40 0.30
C LYS A 563 -5.57 36.04 0.92
N ARG A 564 -4.72 35.02 0.71
CA ARG A 564 -4.88 33.68 1.28
C ARG A 564 -4.16 33.49 2.60
N GLY A 565 -3.55 34.55 3.17
CA GLY A 565 -2.80 34.47 4.41
C GLY A 565 -1.48 33.71 4.29
N VAL A 566 -0.92 33.57 3.09
CA VAL A 566 0.35 32.89 2.87
C VAL A 566 1.49 33.80 3.35
N THR A 567 2.31 33.29 4.26
CA THR A 567 3.44 34.02 4.86
C THR A 567 4.76 33.64 4.22
N LYS A 568 4.86 32.44 3.64
CA LYS A 568 6.09 31.89 3.05
C LYS A 568 5.83 31.24 1.70
N LEU A 569 6.83 31.25 0.83
CA LEU A 569 6.79 30.56 -0.47
C LEU A 569 8.00 29.63 -0.59
N PHE A 570 7.75 28.34 -0.80
CA PHE A 570 8.74 27.29 -0.93
C PHE A 570 8.76 26.76 -2.37
N ILE A 571 9.89 26.92 -3.04
CA ILE A 571 10.03 26.71 -4.49
C ILE A 571 11.08 25.64 -4.73
N LYS A 572 10.74 24.65 -5.57
CA LYS A 572 11.70 23.70 -6.11
C LYS A 572 12.01 23.98 -7.58
N GLY A 573 13.26 23.76 -7.96
CA GLY A 573 13.75 23.73 -9.34
C GLY A 573 14.41 25.03 -9.80
N GLY A 574 14.23 26.13 -9.08
CA GLY A 574 14.86 27.42 -9.37
C GLY A 574 14.41 28.50 -8.39
N ASP A 575 14.98 29.69 -8.56
CA ASP A 575 14.68 30.87 -7.75
C ASP A 575 13.28 31.46 -8.05
N ILE A 576 12.95 32.57 -7.39
CA ILE A 576 11.69 33.28 -7.58
C ILE A 576 11.46 33.75 -9.03
N ASN A 577 12.53 34.09 -9.78
CA ASN A 577 12.41 34.53 -11.18
C ASN A 577 12.02 33.36 -12.08
N TYR A 578 12.65 32.20 -11.86
CA TYR A 578 12.26 30.95 -12.51
C TYR A 578 10.79 30.64 -12.25
N PHE A 579 10.34 30.69 -10.98
CA PHE A 579 8.95 30.45 -10.62
C PHE A 579 7.99 31.43 -11.31
N CYS A 580 8.24 32.73 -11.15
CA CYS A 580 7.36 33.78 -11.69
C CYS A 580 7.27 33.72 -13.22
N THR A 581 8.37 33.42 -13.91
CA THR A 581 8.38 33.23 -15.35
C THR A 581 7.63 31.96 -15.75
N LYS A 582 7.91 30.84 -15.08
CA LYS A 582 7.36 29.53 -15.46
C LYS A 582 5.84 29.47 -15.33
N ILE A 583 5.26 30.13 -14.33
CA ILE A 583 3.81 30.23 -14.18
C ILE A 583 3.23 31.54 -14.72
N ASN A 584 4.00 32.40 -15.42
CA ASN A 584 3.54 33.71 -15.90
C ASN A 584 2.83 34.55 -14.80
N LEU A 585 3.45 34.66 -13.62
CA LEU A 585 2.90 35.36 -12.46
C LEU A 585 3.00 36.88 -12.62
N ARG A 586 1.87 37.58 -12.50
CA ARG A 586 1.83 39.05 -12.50
C ARG A 586 2.21 39.62 -11.13
N ASN A 587 2.73 40.84 -11.11
CA ASN A 587 3.11 41.57 -9.89
C ASN A 587 4.17 40.88 -9.02
N CYS A 588 5.02 40.04 -9.63
CA CYS A 588 6.19 39.48 -8.97
C CYS A 588 7.33 40.52 -8.93
N LYS A 589 7.31 41.40 -7.92
CA LYS A 589 8.29 42.47 -7.71
C LYS A 589 9.15 42.18 -6.47
N LEU A 590 10.40 42.66 -6.47
CA LEU A 590 11.37 42.45 -5.38
C LEU A 590 10.88 42.91 -4.00
N GLU A 591 10.02 43.91 -3.92
CA GLU A 591 9.47 44.43 -2.66
C GLU A 591 8.51 43.45 -1.97
N ASN A 592 7.95 42.49 -2.72
CA ASN A 592 6.91 41.58 -2.25
C ASN A 592 7.46 40.33 -1.57
N TYR A 593 8.77 40.10 -1.59
CA TYR A 593 9.37 38.89 -1.04
C TYR A 593 10.81 39.10 -0.54
N GLU A 594 11.30 38.16 0.26
CA GLU A 594 12.67 38.12 0.74
C GLU A 594 13.19 36.68 0.79
N LEU A 595 14.36 36.42 0.21
CA LEU A 595 14.96 35.09 0.28
C LEU A 595 15.45 34.83 1.71
N LEU A 596 14.94 33.78 2.34
CA LEU A 596 15.35 33.40 3.70
C LEU A 596 16.45 32.34 3.68
N SER A 597 16.31 31.33 2.81
CA SER A 597 17.22 30.19 2.77
C SER A 597 17.16 29.48 1.43
N HIS A 598 18.23 28.77 1.07
CA HIS A 598 18.29 27.95 -0.13
C HIS A 598 19.17 26.71 0.09
N PHE A 599 18.79 25.60 -0.55
CA PHE A 599 19.53 24.35 -0.56
C PHE A 599 19.82 23.89 -1.99
N SER A 600 21.03 23.41 -2.26
CA SER A 600 21.41 22.80 -3.54
C SER A 600 22.16 21.49 -3.29
N ALA A 601 21.57 20.37 -3.72
CA ALA A 601 22.12 19.04 -3.47
C ALA A 601 23.43 18.77 -4.24
N ILE A 602 23.55 19.34 -5.44
CA ILE A 602 24.73 19.27 -6.32
C ILE A 602 24.79 20.62 -7.05
N PRO A 603 25.97 21.24 -7.25
CA PRO A 603 26.08 22.34 -8.21
C PRO A 603 25.60 21.81 -9.57
N TYR A 604 24.56 22.41 -10.15
CA TYR A 604 23.93 22.04 -11.45
C TYR A 604 22.87 20.94 -11.49
N SER A 605 22.27 20.49 -10.37
CA SER A 605 21.10 19.58 -10.42
C SER A 605 19.76 20.31 -10.27
N ALA A 606 18.68 19.71 -10.78
CA ALA A 606 17.29 20.19 -10.63
C ALA A 606 16.74 20.13 -9.18
N ALA A 607 17.56 19.70 -8.21
CA ALA A 607 17.20 19.61 -6.80
C ALA A 607 17.65 20.86 -6.02
N GLN A 608 17.26 22.04 -6.52
CA GLN A 608 17.41 23.31 -5.84
C GLN A 608 16.10 23.67 -5.13
N TYR A 609 16.21 24.11 -3.88
CA TYR A 609 15.08 24.49 -3.05
C TYR A 609 15.30 25.89 -2.49
N TYR A 610 14.28 26.73 -2.56
CA TYR A 610 14.33 28.11 -2.10
C TYR A 610 13.14 28.41 -1.21
N LEU A 611 13.40 29.04 -0.07
CA LEU A 611 12.38 29.50 0.87
C LEU A 611 12.38 31.03 0.90
N TYR A 612 11.23 31.62 0.61
CA TYR A 612 11.01 33.05 0.63
C TYR A 612 10.02 33.43 1.72
N SER A 613 10.24 34.59 2.35
CA SER A 613 9.20 35.32 3.07
C SER A 613 8.36 36.11 2.09
N ILE A 614 7.05 36.13 2.30
CA ILE A 614 6.13 37.04 1.60
C ILE A 614 5.96 38.28 2.47
N LYS A 615 6.24 39.46 1.92
CA LYS A 615 6.10 40.78 2.57
C LYS A 615 4.79 41.39 2.17
#